data_AF-A0A9C6W9X2-F1
#
_entry.id   AF-A0A9C6W9X2-F1
#
_cell.length_a   1.000
_cell.length_b   1.000
_cell.length_c   1.000
_cell.angle_alpha   90.00
_cell.angle_beta   90.00
_cell.angle_gamma   90.00
#
_symmetry.space_group_name_H-M   'P 1'
#
loop_
_entity.id
_entity.type
_entity.pdbx_description
1 polymer ?
#
loop_
_entity_poly.entity_id
_entity_poly.type
_entity_poly.pdbx_seq_one_letter_code
_entity_poly.pdbx_strand_id
1 'polypeptide(L)'
;MDMDIFDQTQYFQEKTVEITNFFVKPCPIRFLPLETHYFRFKDIYQRTWLNPGSVFKMNILFIPDENRDYNDTLKILYYNDQTTQIKIYAEMATKFSFPTIVNFGHVPLGRTVCYNIPIHSHAEKDFSFTIIPFNGGSCVDVYPRWGHIKSKQNPTIIAIIYRPLRYISMNFEIRIFISDLCKSPHIINFYAYTRPGLLRKKLETIEAKIKSKIQQKNISTTFCKGAKPISVKKNKPKYLKESTMKFTSSEKLLLKQCYFPLHTLHAVNCILNLKIRKLFNEYELKGPLGVFLSQTMEQKAQKLKEFLVKVENRYRENEQVKYHHKPKVNYGTSNASKTQIVEIKTQQEQAWNDYKDLIMTSEKCIFEQKKTKERRQRILRVSQTVALLQMPPKLRKKHLLMVEI
;
A
#
# COMPACT_ATOMS: atom_id res chain seq x y z
N MET A 1 38.61 3.65 -22.13
CA MET A 1 38.62 2.28 -22.71
C MET A 1 38.65 1.36 -21.52
N ASP A 2 37.47 1.15 -20.92
CA ASP A 2 37.33 0.19 -19.83
C ASP A 2 36.45 -0.93 -20.37
N MET A 3 37.06 -2.09 -20.45
CA MET A 3 36.47 -3.34 -20.90
C MET A 3 35.45 -3.78 -19.85
N ASP A 4 34.17 -3.82 -20.25
CA ASP A 4 33.16 -4.57 -19.52
C ASP A 4 33.55 -6.05 -19.59
N ILE A 5 34.08 -6.55 -18.47
CA ILE A 5 34.25 -7.97 -18.21
C ILE A 5 32.83 -8.54 -18.09
N PHE A 6 32.35 -9.14 -19.18
CA PHE A 6 31.18 -10.01 -19.14
C PHE A 6 31.53 -11.20 -18.24
N ASP A 7 31.06 -11.16 -17.00
CA ASP A 7 30.88 -12.36 -16.18
C ASP A 7 29.92 -13.30 -16.93
N GLN A 8 30.49 -14.21 -17.72
CA GLN A 8 29.77 -15.36 -18.27
C GLN A 8 29.49 -16.33 -17.11
N THR A 9 28.50 -16.01 -16.29
CA THR A 9 27.90 -17.01 -15.39
C THR A 9 27.29 -18.08 -16.27
N GLN A 10 27.96 -19.20 -16.41
CA GLN A 10 27.50 -20.33 -17.20
C GLN A 10 26.21 -20.86 -16.57
N TYR A 11 25.08 -20.63 -17.24
CA TYR A 11 23.77 -21.05 -16.76
C TYR A 11 23.64 -22.56 -16.95
N PHE A 12 23.74 -23.32 -15.86
CA PHE A 12 23.46 -24.74 -15.85
C PHE A 12 22.00 -24.98 -15.49
N GLN A 13 21.27 -25.70 -16.34
CA GLN A 13 19.93 -26.20 -16.00
C GLN A 13 19.97 -27.72 -15.85
N GLU A 14 19.19 -28.25 -14.92
CA GLU A 14 19.10 -29.68 -14.65
C GLU A 14 17.64 -30.12 -14.73
N LYS A 15 17.39 -31.23 -15.42
CA LYS A 15 16.07 -31.85 -15.52
C LYS A 15 16.13 -33.32 -15.19
N THR A 16 15.32 -33.76 -14.24
CA THR A 16 15.22 -35.17 -13.85
C THR A 16 14.28 -35.91 -14.79
N VAL A 17 14.74 -37.03 -15.33
CA VAL A 17 13.98 -37.99 -16.13
C VAL A 17 13.82 -39.26 -15.32
N GLU A 18 12.59 -39.76 -15.26
CA GLU A 18 12.24 -40.98 -14.54
C GLU A 18 11.90 -42.10 -15.54
N ILE A 19 12.58 -43.23 -15.40
CA ILE A 19 12.41 -44.41 -16.24
C ILE A 19 11.92 -45.56 -15.36
N THR A 20 10.76 -46.10 -15.69
CA THR A 20 10.10 -47.14 -14.89
C THR A 20 10.04 -48.46 -15.64
N ASN A 21 10.43 -49.56 -14.98
CA ASN A 21 10.29 -50.88 -15.57
C ASN A 21 8.88 -51.46 -15.33
N PHE A 22 8.10 -51.60 -16.39
CA PHE A 22 6.78 -52.24 -16.39
C PHE A 22 6.81 -53.73 -16.75
N PHE A 23 7.97 -54.31 -17.09
CA PHE A 23 8.11 -55.73 -17.35
C PHE A 23 8.06 -56.55 -16.06
N VAL A 24 7.57 -57.79 -16.17
CA VAL A 24 7.50 -58.76 -15.05
C VAL A 24 8.89 -59.25 -14.64
N LYS A 25 9.91 -59.08 -15.50
CA LYS A 25 11.30 -59.51 -15.27
C LYS A 25 12.24 -58.30 -15.12
N PRO A 26 13.38 -58.46 -14.41
CA PRO A 26 14.43 -57.46 -14.38
C PRO A 26 14.92 -57.15 -15.79
N CYS A 27 15.01 -55.87 -16.15
CA CYS A 27 15.40 -55.41 -17.46
C CYS A 27 16.77 -54.74 -17.40
N PRO A 28 17.78 -55.19 -18.18
CA PRO A 28 19.04 -54.48 -18.30
C PRO A 28 18.81 -53.24 -19.16
N ILE A 29 19.21 -52.07 -18.65
CA ILE A 29 19.20 -50.81 -19.39
C ILE A 29 20.62 -50.31 -19.62
N ARG A 30 20.86 -49.80 -20.83
CA ARG A 30 22.11 -49.15 -21.23
C ARG A 30 21.79 -47.85 -21.94
N PHE A 31 22.38 -46.76 -21.46
CA PHE A 31 22.27 -45.46 -22.10
C PHE A 31 23.36 -45.32 -23.14
N LEU A 32 22.98 -44.93 -24.34
CA LEU A 32 23.93 -44.52 -25.37
C LEU A 32 24.34 -43.06 -25.13
N PRO A 33 25.55 -42.66 -25.55
CA PRO A 33 25.96 -41.26 -25.49
C PRO A 33 25.00 -40.41 -26.31
N LEU A 34 24.74 -39.19 -25.80
CA LEU A 34 23.97 -38.18 -26.50
C LEU A 34 24.69 -37.75 -27.78
N GLU A 35 23.94 -37.26 -28.77
CA GLU A 35 24.52 -36.86 -30.06
C GLU A 35 25.22 -35.50 -29.96
N THR A 36 24.82 -34.66 -29.00
CA THR A 36 25.37 -33.31 -28.83
C THR A 36 26.08 -33.13 -27.48
N HIS A 37 27.01 -32.18 -27.41
CA HIS A 37 27.77 -31.87 -26.18
C HIS A 37 27.05 -30.93 -25.21
N TYR A 38 25.92 -30.36 -25.65
CA TYR A 38 25.08 -29.42 -24.89
C TYR A 38 24.31 -30.09 -23.75
N PHE A 39 24.05 -31.39 -23.88
CA PHE A 39 23.38 -32.18 -22.86
C PHE A 39 24.37 -33.17 -22.26
N ARG A 40 24.43 -33.23 -20.92
CA ARG A 40 25.27 -34.18 -20.20
C ARG A 40 24.46 -34.82 -19.09
N PHE A 41 24.70 -36.07 -18.79
CA PHE A 41 24.19 -36.70 -17.58
C PHE A 41 25.36 -37.06 -16.68
N LYS A 42 25.21 -36.84 -15.37
CA LYS A 42 26.18 -37.30 -14.38
C LYS A 42 25.85 -38.74 -13.98
N ASP A 43 26.91 -39.51 -13.75
CA ASP A 43 26.85 -40.79 -13.03
C ASP A 43 25.94 -41.87 -13.64
N ILE A 44 26.19 -42.21 -14.91
CA ILE A 44 25.59 -43.40 -15.51
C ILE A 44 26.62 -44.53 -15.58
N TYR A 45 26.39 -45.57 -14.78
CA TYR A 45 27.02 -46.86 -14.98
C TYR A 45 26.59 -47.40 -16.35
N GLN A 46 27.55 -47.86 -17.16
CA GLN A 46 27.32 -48.29 -18.55
C GLN A 46 26.23 -49.37 -18.72
N ARG A 47 25.88 -50.08 -17.65
CA ARG A 47 24.80 -51.06 -17.62
C ARG A 47 24.19 -51.13 -16.23
N THR A 48 22.88 -50.86 -16.13
CA THR A 48 22.13 -50.91 -14.87
C THR A 48 20.97 -51.89 -15.01
N TRP A 49 20.69 -52.68 -13.98
CA TRP A 49 19.53 -53.56 -13.96
C TRP A 49 18.35 -52.88 -13.25
N LEU A 50 17.23 -52.78 -13.95
CA LEU A 50 15.98 -52.23 -13.42
C LEU A 50 15.05 -53.38 -13.03
N ASN A 51 14.73 -53.50 -11.74
CA ASN A 51 13.78 -54.48 -11.24
C ASN A 51 12.33 -54.12 -11.64
N PRO A 52 11.42 -55.10 -11.75
CA PRO A 52 9.99 -54.84 -11.98
C PRO A 52 9.42 -53.84 -10.97
N GLY A 53 8.75 -52.80 -11.44
CA GLY A 53 8.16 -51.76 -10.58
C GLY A 53 9.16 -50.76 -9.98
N SER A 54 10.45 -50.87 -10.29
CA SER A 54 11.45 -49.89 -9.87
C SER A 54 11.53 -48.69 -10.83
N VAL A 55 11.95 -47.55 -10.28
CA VAL A 55 12.11 -46.28 -10.99
C VAL A 55 13.58 -45.89 -10.96
N PHE A 56 14.18 -45.70 -12.13
CA PHE A 56 15.51 -45.11 -12.28
C PHE A 56 15.36 -43.62 -12.56
N LYS A 57 16.00 -42.79 -11.74
CA LYS A 57 16.02 -41.33 -11.93
C LYS A 57 17.38 -40.92 -12.45
N MET A 58 17.39 -40.15 -13.53
CA MET A 58 18.61 -39.58 -14.08
C MET A 58 18.45 -38.09 -14.26
N ASN A 59 19.53 -37.35 -14.04
CA ASN A 59 19.53 -35.91 -14.24
C ASN A 59 20.27 -35.56 -15.53
N ILE A 60 19.58 -34.82 -16.40
CA ILE A 60 20.14 -34.27 -17.63
C ILE A 60 20.49 -32.82 -17.36
N LEU A 61 21.78 -32.53 -17.43
CA LEU A 61 22.36 -31.20 -17.39
C LEU A 61 22.34 -30.60 -18.80
N PHE A 62 21.88 -29.37 -18.90
CA PHE A 62 21.89 -28.57 -20.11
C PHE A 62 22.90 -27.43 -19.96
N ILE A 63 23.80 -27.35 -20.93
CA ILE A 63 24.91 -26.40 -21.03
C ILE A 63 24.79 -25.73 -22.40
N PRO A 64 24.13 -24.57 -22.51
CA PRO A 64 24.04 -23.84 -23.77
C PRO A 64 25.34 -23.09 -24.06
N ASP A 65 25.73 -23.05 -25.33
CA ASP A 65 26.85 -22.20 -25.80
C ASP A 65 26.34 -20.91 -26.48
N GLU A 66 25.22 -21.01 -27.19
CA GLU A 66 24.56 -19.93 -27.95
C GLU A 66 23.04 -19.84 -27.65
N ASN A 67 22.37 -18.75 -28.03
CA ASN A 67 20.94 -18.54 -27.75
C ASN A 67 20.02 -19.09 -28.87
N ARG A 68 20.18 -20.39 -29.14
CA ARG A 68 19.38 -21.12 -30.15
C ARG A 68 18.52 -22.21 -29.54
N ASP A 69 17.69 -22.82 -30.36
CA ASP A 69 16.90 -23.99 -29.97
C ASP A 69 17.78 -25.24 -30.06
N TYR A 70 17.76 -26.06 -29.01
CA TYR A 70 18.58 -27.27 -28.91
C TYR A 70 17.71 -28.51 -28.92
N ASN A 71 18.05 -29.43 -29.84
CA ASN A 71 17.41 -30.71 -29.99
C ASN A 71 18.45 -31.81 -29.82
N ASP A 72 18.14 -32.81 -29.02
CA ASP A 72 18.96 -34.02 -28.90
C ASP A 72 18.04 -35.24 -28.70
N THR A 73 18.58 -36.43 -28.87
CA THR A 73 17.83 -37.68 -28.68
C THR A 73 18.62 -38.62 -27.78
N LEU A 74 18.05 -38.90 -26.60
CA LEU A 74 18.57 -39.93 -25.70
C LEU A 74 18.10 -41.29 -26.17
N LYS A 75 19.05 -42.16 -26.55
CA LYS A 75 18.77 -43.55 -26.95
C LYS A 75 19.07 -44.49 -25.79
N ILE A 76 18.08 -45.31 -25.43
CA ILE A 76 18.13 -46.27 -24.34
C ILE A 76 18.00 -47.67 -24.95
N LEU A 77 19.02 -48.48 -24.77
CA LEU A 77 18.99 -49.90 -25.09
C LEU A 77 18.40 -50.66 -23.91
N TYR A 78 17.40 -51.48 -24.19
CA TYR A 78 16.79 -52.41 -23.25
C TYR A 78 16.62 -53.77 -23.91
N TYR A 79 16.40 -54.81 -23.10
CA TYR A 79 16.06 -56.20 -23.47
C TYR A 79 16.18 -56.60 -24.96
N ASN A 80 17.10 -57.52 -25.29
CA ASN A 80 17.35 -58.01 -26.67
C ASN A 80 17.68 -56.90 -27.69
N ASP A 81 18.51 -55.93 -27.29
CA ASP A 81 18.97 -54.81 -28.14
C ASP A 81 17.84 -53.94 -28.74
N GLN A 82 16.67 -53.93 -28.09
CA GLN A 82 15.62 -52.99 -28.44
C GLN A 82 15.99 -51.58 -28.00
N THR A 83 15.72 -50.60 -28.86
CA THR A 83 16.04 -49.19 -28.61
C THR A 83 14.78 -48.38 -28.35
N THR A 84 14.72 -47.67 -27.23
CA THR A 84 13.76 -46.58 -27.00
C THR A 84 14.47 -45.24 -27.17
N GLN A 85 13.81 -44.29 -27.84
CA GLN A 85 14.35 -42.95 -28.08
C GLN A 85 13.50 -41.91 -27.33
N ILE A 86 14.17 -41.04 -26.57
CA ILE A 86 13.55 -39.92 -25.87
C ILE A 86 14.08 -38.64 -26.51
N LYS A 87 13.20 -37.86 -27.11
CA LYS A 87 13.57 -36.55 -27.68
C LYS A 87 13.70 -35.53 -26.55
N ILE A 88 14.83 -34.85 -26.53
CA ILE A 88 15.15 -33.75 -25.62
C ILE A 88 15.05 -32.46 -26.43
N TYR A 89 14.27 -31.52 -25.90
CA TYR A 89 14.09 -30.20 -26.48
C TYR A 89 14.39 -29.17 -25.40
N ALA A 90 15.30 -28.24 -25.68
CA ALA A 90 15.57 -27.09 -24.84
C ALA A 90 15.42 -25.81 -25.67
N GLU A 91 14.49 -24.96 -25.23
CA GLU A 91 14.27 -23.62 -25.77
C GLU A 91 14.82 -22.62 -24.76
N MET A 92 15.68 -21.72 -25.22
CA MET A 92 16.19 -20.66 -24.36
C MET A 92 15.13 -19.59 -24.17
N ALA A 93 14.50 -19.57 -22.99
CA ALA A 93 13.58 -18.49 -22.64
C ALA A 93 14.38 -17.22 -22.32
N THR A 94 14.29 -16.22 -23.19
CA THR A 94 14.83 -14.88 -22.90
C THR A 94 14.04 -14.27 -21.75
N LYS A 95 14.72 -13.97 -20.63
CA LYS A 95 14.11 -13.29 -19.50
C LYS A 95 14.48 -11.82 -19.54
N PHE A 96 13.48 -10.96 -19.79
CA PHE A 96 13.63 -9.54 -19.56
C PHE A 96 13.49 -9.23 -18.07
N SER A 97 14.48 -8.57 -17.49
CA SER A 97 14.47 -8.10 -16.11
C SER A 97 13.92 -6.68 -16.03
N PHE A 98 12.59 -6.55 -16.01
CA PHE A 98 11.94 -5.27 -15.70
C PHE A 98 11.64 -5.15 -14.20
N PRO A 99 11.70 -3.94 -13.63
CA PRO A 99 11.27 -3.73 -12.25
C PRO A 99 9.76 -3.96 -12.12
N THR A 100 9.32 -4.61 -11.05
CA THR A 100 7.89 -4.83 -10.79
C THR A 100 7.22 -3.60 -10.19
N ILE A 101 7.97 -2.79 -9.43
CA ILE A 101 7.47 -1.62 -8.72
C ILE A 101 8.43 -0.45 -8.94
N VAL A 102 7.88 0.70 -9.32
CA VAL A 102 8.61 1.96 -9.46
C VAL A 102 7.87 3.06 -8.69
N ASN A 103 8.62 3.85 -7.92
CA ASN A 103 8.05 4.94 -7.13
C ASN A 103 8.63 6.28 -7.59
N PHE A 104 7.78 7.16 -8.11
CA PHE A 104 8.12 8.53 -8.47
C PHE A 104 8.28 9.46 -7.24
N GLY A 105 7.91 8.98 -6.07
CA GLY A 105 7.97 9.73 -4.82
C GLY A 105 7.01 10.92 -4.85
N HIS A 106 7.49 12.04 -4.35
CA HIS A 106 6.68 13.25 -4.20
C HIS A 106 6.82 14.20 -5.38
N VAL A 107 5.83 14.21 -6.26
CA VAL A 107 5.82 15.03 -7.47
C VAL A 107 5.00 16.30 -7.26
N PRO A 108 5.57 17.51 -7.41
CA PRO A 108 4.80 18.74 -7.26
C PRO A 108 3.80 18.91 -8.42
N LEU A 109 2.61 19.42 -8.10
CA LEU A 109 1.57 19.72 -9.09
C LEU A 109 2.13 20.58 -10.24
N GLY A 110 1.85 20.18 -11.48
CA GLY A 110 2.30 20.90 -12.69
C GLY A 110 3.75 20.63 -13.11
N ARG A 111 4.54 19.82 -12.39
CA ARG A 111 5.84 19.33 -12.88
C ARG A 111 5.74 17.93 -13.44
N THR A 112 6.49 17.68 -14.50
CA THR A 112 6.63 16.35 -15.09
C THR A 112 7.78 15.60 -14.45
N VAL A 113 7.60 14.30 -14.28
CA VAL A 113 8.68 13.36 -13.91
C VAL A 113 8.68 12.23 -14.91
N CYS A 114 9.87 11.84 -15.35
CA CYS A 114 10.06 10.81 -16.35
C CYS A 114 10.82 9.64 -15.74
N TYR A 115 10.41 8.42 -16.06
CA TYR A 115 11.15 7.20 -15.78
C TYR A 115 11.50 6.50 -17.09
N ASN A 116 12.77 6.17 -17.26
CA ASN A 116 13.30 5.61 -18.50
C ASN A 116 13.52 4.10 -18.31
N ILE A 117 12.84 3.29 -19.11
CA ILE A 117 13.02 1.85 -19.16
C ILE A 117 13.82 1.51 -20.42
N PRO A 118 15.07 1.02 -20.30
CA PRO A 118 15.81 0.52 -21.44
C PRO A 118 15.32 -0.88 -21.83
N ILE A 119 14.89 -1.05 -23.08
CA ILE A 119 14.70 -2.37 -23.69
C ILE A 119 15.93 -2.69 -24.51
N HIS A 120 16.64 -3.72 -24.09
CA HIS A 120 17.83 -4.22 -24.77
C HIS A 120 17.43 -5.13 -25.93
N SER A 121 18.09 -4.94 -27.07
CA SER A 121 18.03 -5.89 -28.17
C SER A 121 18.77 -7.16 -27.77
N HIS A 122 18.10 -8.31 -27.85
CA HIS A 122 18.79 -9.58 -27.71
C HIS A 122 19.57 -9.86 -29.00
N ALA A 123 20.76 -10.45 -28.90
CA ALA A 123 21.77 -10.48 -29.97
C ALA A 123 21.39 -11.23 -31.27
N GLU A 124 20.21 -11.87 -31.34
CA GLU A 124 19.89 -12.83 -32.40
C GLU A 124 18.50 -12.71 -33.02
N LYS A 125 17.52 -12.03 -32.39
CA LYS A 125 16.15 -11.95 -32.91
C LYS A 125 15.61 -10.53 -32.86
N ASP A 126 15.04 -10.11 -33.98
CA ASP A 126 14.22 -8.91 -34.06
C ASP A 126 12.91 -9.17 -33.30
N PHE A 127 12.42 -8.17 -32.56
CA PHE A 127 11.14 -8.30 -31.88
C PHE A 127 10.37 -6.99 -31.84
N SER A 128 9.06 -7.11 -31.78
CA SER A 128 8.15 -5.97 -31.63
C SER A 128 7.63 -5.88 -30.20
N PHE A 129 7.52 -4.66 -29.69
CA PHE A 129 6.94 -4.40 -28.37
C PHE A 129 5.78 -3.42 -28.46
N THR A 130 4.80 -3.58 -27.57
CA THR A 130 3.65 -2.70 -27.40
C THR A 130 3.41 -2.46 -25.91
N ILE A 131 3.08 -1.22 -25.56
CA ILE A 131 2.94 -0.78 -24.17
C ILE A 131 1.55 -0.20 -23.96
N ILE A 132 0.90 -0.68 -22.90
CA ILE A 132 -0.45 -0.28 -22.55
C ILE A 132 -0.44 0.24 -21.12
N PRO A 133 -0.55 1.57 -20.91
CA PRO A 133 -0.83 2.12 -19.59
C PRO A 133 -2.27 1.79 -19.19
N PHE A 134 -2.44 1.35 -17.96
CA PHE A 134 -3.70 1.03 -17.31
C PHE A 134 -3.85 1.89 -16.04
N ASN A 135 -5.06 2.38 -15.79
CA ASN A 135 -5.37 3.28 -14.66
C ASN A 135 -4.60 4.62 -14.62
N GLY A 136 -3.79 4.99 -15.63
CA GLY A 136 -3.00 6.23 -15.63
C GLY A 136 -3.78 7.52 -15.95
N GLY A 137 -4.97 7.42 -16.55
CA GLY A 137 -5.77 8.58 -16.98
C GLY A 137 -4.99 9.55 -17.88
N SER A 138 -5.35 10.84 -17.84
CA SER A 138 -4.67 11.92 -18.59
C SER A 138 -3.40 12.46 -17.92
N CYS A 139 -2.95 11.82 -16.83
CA CYS A 139 -1.76 12.24 -16.08
C CYS A 139 -0.52 11.41 -16.44
N VAL A 140 -0.66 10.38 -17.27
CA VAL A 140 0.42 9.46 -17.63
C VAL A 140 0.50 9.37 -19.15
N ASP A 141 1.68 9.68 -19.67
CA ASP A 141 2.02 9.54 -21.08
C ASP A 141 3.20 8.56 -21.20
N VAL A 142 3.20 7.73 -22.25
CA VAL A 142 4.26 6.74 -22.49
C VAL A 142 4.74 6.87 -23.92
N TYR A 143 6.05 6.96 -24.11
CA TYR A 143 6.66 7.10 -25.42
C TYR A 143 7.99 6.31 -25.53
N PRO A 144 8.21 5.53 -26.60
CA PRO A 144 7.24 5.15 -27.64
C PRO A 144 6.24 4.11 -27.10
N ARG A 145 5.00 4.13 -27.58
CA ARG A 145 3.94 3.19 -27.16
C ARG A 145 4.03 1.83 -27.85
N TRP A 146 4.63 1.81 -29.03
CA TRP A 146 4.92 0.61 -29.80
C TRP A 146 6.24 0.84 -30.53
N GLY A 147 6.96 -0.22 -30.83
CA GLY A 147 8.22 -0.14 -31.54
C GLY A 147 8.70 -1.50 -31.99
N HIS A 148 9.64 -1.47 -32.92
CA HIS A 148 10.30 -2.65 -33.44
C HIS A 148 11.80 -2.51 -33.19
N ILE A 149 12.40 -3.49 -32.53
CA ILE A 149 13.81 -3.50 -32.15
C ILE A 149 14.52 -4.53 -33.02
N LYS A 150 15.52 -4.08 -33.76
CA LYS A 150 16.37 -4.95 -34.57
C LYS A 150 17.48 -5.56 -33.73
N SER A 151 17.93 -6.74 -34.11
CA SER A 151 19.04 -7.47 -33.52
C SER A 151 20.31 -6.61 -33.48
N LYS A 152 21.02 -6.63 -32.35
CA LYS A 152 22.27 -5.90 -32.08
C LYS A 152 22.18 -4.36 -32.15
N GLN A 153 20.98 -3.79 -32.05
CA GLN A 153 20.79 -2.34 -31.95
C GLN A 153 20.96 -1.85 -30.50
N ASN A 154 21.36 -0.57 -30.36
CA ASN A 154 21.36 0.13 -29.07
C ASN A 154 20.00 0.00 -28.36
N PRO A 155 19.99 -0.06 -27.01
CA PRO A 155 18.76 -0.23 -26.25
C PRO A 155 17.78 0.90 -26.54
N THR A 156 16.53 0.52 -26.85
CA THR A 156 15.46 1.50 -27.05
C THR A 156 14.96 1.95 -25.69
N ILE A 157 15.00 3.26 -25.45
CA ILE A 157 14.56 3.84 -24.18
C ILE A 157 13.08 4.17 -24.26
N ILE A 158 12.29 3.61 -23.36
CA ILE A 158 10.90 3.98 -23.15
C ILE A 158 10.84 5.02 -22.03
N ALA A 159 10.31 6.18 -22.32
CA ALA A 159 10.01 7.22 -21.34
C ALA A 159 8.57 7.10 -20.86
N ILE A 160 8.42 6.93 -19.55
CA ILE A 160 7.14 6.98 -18.84
C ILE A 160 7.07 8.33 -18.16
N ILE A 161 6.16 9.17 -18.62
CA ILE A 161 6.02 10.56 -18.22
C ILE A 161 4.80 10.68 -17.32
N TYR A 162 5.00 11.09 -16.09
CA TYR A 162 3.92 11.40 -15.15
C TYR A 162 3.78 12.92 -14.99
N ARG A 163 2.59 13.45 -15.33
CA ARG A 163 2.20 14.85 -15.20
C ARG A 163 0.98 14.99 -14.29
N PRO A 164 1.15 15.27 -12.99
CA PRO A 164 0.03 15.44 -12.07
C PRO A 164 -0.75 16.72 -12.36
N LEU A 165 -2.02 16.54 -12.71
CA LEU A 165 -2.99 17.62 -12.94
C LEU A 165 -3.84 17.93 -11.71
N ARG A 166 -3.94 16.98 -10.77
CA ARG A 166 -4.77 17.08 -9.56
C ARG A 166 -3.98 16.66 -8.33
N TYR A 167 -4.42 17.12 -7.16
CA TYR A 167 -3.84 16.75 -5.88
C TYR A 167 -4.34 15.37 -5.43
N ILE A 168 -3.85 14.33 -6.09
CA ILE A 168 -4.17 12.92 -5.83
C ILE A 168 -2.90 12.09 -5.65
N SER A 169 -2.98 11.02 -4.88
CA SER A 169 -1.98 9.95 -4.94
C SER A 169 -2.37 9.05 -6.10
N MET A 170 -1.44 8.81 -7.02
CA MET A 170 -1.69 8.03 -8.22
C MET A 170 -1.01 6.68 -8.10
N ASN A 171 -1.77 5.62 -8.39
CA ASN A 171 -1.26 4.29 -8.64
C ASN A 171 -1.73 3.88 -10.04
N PHE A 172 -0.80 3.54 -10.92
CA PHE A 172 -1.11 3.11 -12.27
C PHE A 172 -0.19 1.97 -12.70
N GLU A 173 -0.68 1.16 -13.62
CA GLU A 173 -0.01 -0.04 -14.09
C GLU A 173 0.43 0.18 -15.54
N ILE A 174 1.60 -0.32 -15.90
CA ILE A 174 2.04 -0.37 -17.30
C ILE A 174 2.30 -1.82 -17.67
N ARG A 175 1.68 -2.24 -18.77
CA ARG A 175 1.84 -3.56 -19.35
C ARG A 175 2.70 -3.49 -20.60
N ILE A 176 3.79 -4.23 -20.61
CA ILE A 176 4.70 -4.34 -21.75
C ILE A 176 4.47 -5.71 -22.39
N PHE A 177 4.02 -5.70 -23.65
CA PHE A 177 3.83 -6.87 -24.48
C PHE A 177 5.02 -6.98 -25.44
N ILE A 178 5.63 -8.15 -25.51
CA ILE A 178 6.71 -8.47 -26.45
C ILE A 178 6.27 -9.70 -27.22
N SER A 179 5.82 -9.50 -28.45
CA SER A 179 5.04 -10.48 -29.22
C SER A 179 5.79 -11.79 -29.48
N ASP A 180 7.12 -11.73 -29.57
CA ASP A 180 7.94 -12.83 -30.09
C ASP A 180 8.71 -13.59 -28.99
N LEU A 181 8.76 -13.03 -27.76
CA LEU A 181 9.63 -13.53 -26.70
C LEU A 181 8.90 -13.83 -25.39
N CYS A 182 7.82 -13.09 -25.09
CA CYS A 182 7.11 -13.23 -23.82
C CYS A 182 5.67 -13.69 -24.04
N LYS A 183 5.33 -14.89 -23.54
CA LYS A 183 3.95 -15.40 -23.53
C LYS A 183 3.02 -14.58 -22.61
N SER A 184 3.57 -13.98 -21.56
CA SER A 184 2.84 -13.14 -20.61
C SER A 184 3.37 -11.70 -20.62
N PRO A 185 2.50 -10.67 -20.53
CA PRO A 185 2.95 -9.30 -20.45
C PRO A 185 3.71 -9.04 -19.15
N HIS A 186 4.74 -8.21 -19.23
CA HIS A 186 5.41 -7.70 -18.04
C HIS A 186 4.59 -6.56 -17.44
N ILE A 187 4.31 -6.66 -16.14
CA ILE A 187 3.49 -5.72 -15.39
C ILE A 187 4.39 -4.91 -14.48
N ILE A 188 4.30 -3.58 -14.58
CA ILE A 188 5.03 -2.63 -13.74
C ILE A 188 4.03 -1.72 -13.04
N ASN A 189 4.08 -1.69 -11.70
CA ASN A 189 3.24 -0.82 -10.88
C ASN A 189 3.99 0.47 -10.54
N PHE A 190 3.36 1.60 -10.84
CA PHE A 190 3.90 2.92 -10.57
C PHE A 190 3.12 3.62 -9.47
N TYR A 191 3.85 4.15 -8.49
CA TYR A 191 3.31 4.94 -7.39
C TYR A 191 3.83 6.38 -7.47
N ALA A 192 2.94 7.35 -7.30
CA ALA A 192 3.29 8.76 -7.24
C ALA A 192 2.41 9.50 -6.23
N TYR A 193 3.04 10.36 -5.42
CA TYR A 193 2.35 11.21 -4.46
C TYR A 193 2.44 12.65 -4.90
N THR A 194 1.30 13.30 -5.16
CA THR A 194 1.34 14.70 -5.55
C THR A 194 1.53 15.61 -4.34
N ARG A 195 2.38 16.62 -4.47
CA ARG A 195 2.55 17.69 -3.48
C ARG A 195 2.02 19.02 -4.04
N PRO A 196 1.47 19.91 -3.19
CA PRO A 196 1.10 21.24 -3.63
C PRO A 196 2.35 21.98 -4.12
N GLY A 197 2.24 22.70 -5.24
CA GLY A 197 3.38 23.27 -5.97
C GLY A 197 4.21 24.32 -5.22
N LEU A 198 5.24 24.80 -5.92
CA LEU A 198 6.38 25.62 -5.49
C LEU A 198 6.08 26.87 -4.62
N LEU A 199 4.84 27.38 -4.62
CA LEU A 199 4.45 28.54 -3.83
C LEU A 199 4.60 28.26 -2.32
N ARG A 200 4.29 27.03 -1.89
CA ARG A 200 4.42 26.64 -0.49
C ARG A 200 5.87 26.63 -0.01
N LYS A 201 6.83 26.19 -0.86
CA LYS A 201 8.25 26.24 -0.50
C LYS A 201 8.74 27.67 -0.31
N LYS A 202 8.29 28.61 -1.14
CA LYS A 202 8.58 30.06 -0.97
C LYS A 202 7.95 30.60 0.32
N LEU A 203 6.70 30.22 0.62
CA LEU A 203 6.03 30.62 1.86
C LEU A 203 6.69 30.02 3.11
N GLU A 204 7.09 28.74 3.07
CA GLU A 204 7.79 28.06 4.16
C GLU A 204 9.19 28.65 4.41
N THR A 205 9.92 29.06 3.36
CA THR A 205 11.19 29.79 3.53
C THR A 205 10.98 31.18 4.11
N ILE A 206 9.89 31.87 3.75
CA ILE A 206 9.53 33.17 4.32
C ILE A 206 9.12 33.02 5.79
N GLU A 207 8.29 32.03 6.13
CA GLU A 207 7.90 31.73 7.51
C GLU A 207 9.09 31.33 8.39
N ALA A 208 10.03 30.53 7.86
CA ALA A 208 11.27 30.18 8.58
C ALA A 208 12.14 31.43 8.83
N LYS A 209 12.26 32.32 7.85
CA LYS A 209 12.95 33.62 8.02
C LYS A 209 12.25 34.51 9.05
N ILE A 210 10.93 34.55 9.06
CA ILE A 210 10.14 35.30 10.06
C ILE A 210 10.34 34.72 11.46
N LYS A 211 10.29 33.39 11.63
CA LYS A 211 10.53 32.72 12.93
C LYS A 211 11.95 32.97 13.46
N SER A 212 12.96 32.93 12.59
CA SER A 212 14.34 33.24 12.99
C SER A 212 14.55 34.69 13.44
N LYS A 213 13.85 35.66 12.82
CA LYS A 213 13.87 37.08 13.24
C LYS A 213 13.14 37.33 14.56
N ILE A 214 12.09 36.56 14.85
CA ILE A 214 11.36 36.65 16.13
C ILE A 214 12.22 36.10 17.29
N GLN A 215 13.00 35.03 17.05
CA GLN A 215 13.91 34.48 18.06
C GLN A 215 15.08 35.43 18.38
N GLN A 216 15.62 36.13 17.39
CA GLN A 216 16.72 37.10 17.61
C GLN A 216 16.26 38.35 18.41
N LYS A 217 14.99 38.77 18.29
CA LYS A 217 14.45 39.89 19.08
C LYS A 217 14.21 39.58 20.56
N ASN A 218 14.17 38.30 20.94
CA ASN A 218 13.93 37.88 22.33
C ASN A 218 15.23 37.63 23.13
N ILE A 219 16.40 37.77 22.50
CA ILE A 219 17.70 37.52 23.16
C ILE A 219 18.36 38.83 23.63
N SER A 220 17.86 39.99 23.20
CA SER A 220 18.43 41.29 23.55
C SER A 220 17.59 42.05 24.58
N THR A 221 17.32 41.45 25.75
CA THR A 221 17.01 42.23 26.96
C THR A 221 17.37 41.45 28.22
N THR A 222 18.10 42.14 29.10
CA THR A 222 18.40 41.82 30.51
C THR A 222 19.45 40.72 30.82
N PHE A 223 20.71 41.13 30.82
CA PHE A 223 21.65 40.74 31.88
C PHE A 223 21.74 41.89 32.89
N CYS A 224 21.33 41.66 34.14
CA CYS A 224 21.87 42.32 35.34
C CYS A 224 21.62 41.45 36.58
N LYS A 225 22.60 41.51 37.49
CA LYS A 225 22.93 40.63 38.62
C LYS A 225 21.87 40.56 39.75
N GLY A 226 21.80 39.39 40.40
CA GLY A 226 21.92 39.28 41.87
C GLY A 226 20.67 39.19 42.77
N ALA A 227 20.59 38.05 43.48
CA ALA A 227 20.05 37.81 44.84
C ALA A 227 18.58 37.37 45.08
N LYS A 228 18.49 36.08 45.49
CA LYS A 228 17.74 35.40 46.58
C LYS A 228 16.18 35.29 46.57
N PRO A 229 15.63 34.25 47.25
CA PRO A 229 14.42 33.56 46.80
C PRO A 229 13.17 33.76 47.69
N ILE A 230 12.04 33.22 47.18
CA ILE A 230 10.77 32.87 47.85
C ILE A 230 9.71 34.00 47.95
N SER A 231 8.57 33.81 47.26
CA SER A 231 7.30 33.42 47.92
C SER A 231 6.15 33.29 46.91
N VAL A 232 5.44 32.17 47.03
CA VAL A 232 4.20 31.87 46.31
C VAL A 232 3.09 32.78 46.86
N LYS A 233 2.55 33.67 46.02
CA LYS A 233 1.23 34.28 46.23
C LYS A 233 0.37 34.11 44.98
N LYS A 234 -0.67 33.29 45.13
CA LYS A 234 -1.79 33.13 44.19
C LYS A 234 -2.42 34.50 43.94
N ASN A 235 -2.47 34.95 42.68
CA ASN A 235 -3.32 36.04 42.24
C ASN A 235 -3.93 35.74 40.86
N LYS A 236 -5.23 36.05 40.76
CA LYS A 236 -6.19 35.78 39.67
C LYS A 236 -5.68 36.22 38.29
N PRO A 237 -6.11 35.57 37.18
CA PRO A 237 -5.75 36.02 35.84
C PRO A 237 -6.42 37.37 35.56
N LYS A 238 -5.59 38.41 35.39
CA LYS A 238 -6.00 39.67 34.77
C LYS A 238 -6.15 39.43 33.27
N TYR A 239 -7.33 39.75 32.75
CA TYR A 239 -7.61 39.84 31.32
C TYR A 239 -6.48 40.57 30.59
N LEU A 240 -5.90 39.89 29.59
CA LEU A 240 -4.96 40.48 28.65
C LEU A 240 -5.73 41.51 27.83
N LYS A 241 -5.41 42.80 28.02
CA LYS A 241 -5.88 43.88 27.14
C LYS A 241 -5.38 43.58 25.72
N GLU A 242 -6.31 43.33 24.82
CA GLU A 242 -6.06 43.40 23.38
C GLU A 242 -5.49 44.79 23.06
N SER A 243 -4.28 44.83 22.52
CA SER A 243 -3.72 46.05 21.97
C SER A 243 -4.52 46.42 20.72
N THR A 244 -5.46 47.34 20.86
CA THR A 244 -6.07 48.03 19.73
C THR A 244 -4.97 48.84 19.04
N MET A 245 -4.42 48.29 17.95
CA MET A 245 -3.64 49.10 17.00
C MET A 245 -4.57 50.18 16.45
N LYS A 246 -4.27 51.43 16.80
CA LYS A 246 -4.97 52.63 16.34
C LYS A 246 -4.82 52.73 14.81
N PHE A 247 -5.93 52.54 14.08
CA PHE A 247 -6.04 52.74 12.63
C PHE A 247 -6.15 54.23 12.22
N THR A 248 -5.66 55.17 13.03
CA THR A 248 -5.89 56.61 12.80
C THR A 248 -4.78 57.33 12.02
N SER A 249 -3.71 56.65 11.61
CA SER A 249 -2.58 57.29 10.91
C SER A 249 -2.60 57.22 9.38
N SER A 250 -3.35 56.29 8.77
CA SER A 250 -3.35 56.10 7.30
C SER A 250 -4.31 57.05 6.57
N GLU A 251 -5.44 57.42 7.18
CA GLU A 251 -6.43 58.32 6.54
C GLU A 251 -5.90 59.75 6.39
N LYS A 252 -5.14 60.26 7.37
CA LYS A 252 -4.55 61.61 7.33
C LYS A 252 -3.38 61.75 6.35
N LEU A 253 -2.69 60.64 6.03
CA LEU A 253 -1.57 60.63 5.07
C LEU A 253 -2.06 60.64 3.61
N LEU A 254 -3.21 60.00 3.33
CA LEU A 254 -3.78 59.91 1.98
C LEU A 254 -4.60 61.15 1.59
N LEU A 255 -5.19 61.86 2.55
CA LEU A 255 -5.87 63.14 2.27
C LEU A 255 -4.93 64.22 1.73
N LYS A 256 -3.61 64.12 2.00
CA LYS A 256 -2.59 65.02 1.46
C LYS A 256 -2.22 64.75 -0.01
N GLN A 257 -2.61 63.60 -0.57
CA GLN A 257 -2.23 63.20 -1.94
C GLN A 257 -3.29 63.53 -3.00
N CYS A 258 -4.50 63.95 -2.61
CA CYS A 258 -5.59 64.27 -3.54
C CYS A 258 -5.78 65.79 -3.68
N TYR A 259 -5.38 66.35 -4.82
CA TYR A 259 -5.56 67.77 -5.18
C TYR A 259 -6.96 68.08 -5.74
N PHE A 260 -8.03 67.47 -5.21
CA PHE A 260 -9.38 67.71 -5.72
C PHE A 260 -10.37 68.02 -4.59
N PRO A 261 -11.26 69.00 -4.78
CA PRO A 261 -12.26 69.31 -3.78
C PRO A 261 -13.26 68.17 -3.62
N LEU A 262 -13.59 67.85 -2.36
CA LEU A 262 -14.37 66.68 -1.95
C LEU A 262 -15.76 66.55 -2.61
N HIS A 263 -16.31 67.64 -3.12
CA HIS A 263 -17.64 67.69 -3.73
C HIS A 263 -17.67 67.27 -5.20
N THR A 264 -16.51 66.99 -5.80
CA THR A 264 -16.46 66.49 -7.18
C THR A 264 -16.84 65.02 -7.24
N LEU A 265 -17.60 64.65 -8.28
CA LEU A 265 -17.96 63.25 -8.55
C LEU A 265 -16.71 62.35 -8.62
N HIS A 266 -15.59 62.90 -9.11
CA HIS A 266 -14.29 62.22 -9.15
C HIS A 266 -13.74 61.91 -7.75
N ALA A 267 -13.77 62.87 -6.82
CA ALA A 267 -13.34 62.65 -5.44
C ALA A 267 -14.21 61.61 -4.73
N VAL A 268 -15.53 61.66 -4.93
CA VAL A 268 -16.47 60.66 -4.38
C VAL A 268 -16.16 59.28 -4.95
N ASN A 269 -15.94 59.17 -6.26
CA ASN A 269 -15.55 57.90 -6.90
C ASN A 269 -14.20 57.37 -6.39
N CYS A 270 -13.22 58.23 -6.16
CA CYS A 270 -11.94 57.82 -5.56
C CYS A 270 -12.13 57.27 -4.14
N ILE A 271 -12.97 57.90 -3.31
CA ILE A 271 -13.26 57.44 -1.95
C ILE A 271 -14.03 56.10 -1.96
N LEU A 272 -14.99 55.93 -2.87
CA LEU A 272 -15.73 54.67 -3.02
C LEU A 272 -14.81 53.55 -3.52
N ASN A 273 -13.95 53.83 -4.50
CA ASN A 273 -12.95 52.87 -4.99
C ASN A 273 -11.90 52.53 -3.93
N LEU A 274 -11.53 53.45 -3.03
CA LEU A 274 -10.67 53.19 -1.88
C LEU A 274 -11.33 52.26 -0.85
N LYS A 275 -12.63 52.43 -0.59
CA LYS A 275 -13.40 51.52 0.29
C LYS A 275 -13.55 50.12 -0.31
N ILE A 276 -13.65 50.02 -1.64
CA ILE A 276 -13.68 48.73 -2.37
C ILE A 276 -12.29 48.10 -2.39
N ARG A 277 -11.21 48.90 -2.46
CA ARG A 277 -9.81 48.51 -2.22
C ARG A 277 -9.51 48.27 -0.73
N LYS A 278 -10.32 47.46 -0.03
CA LYS A 278 -9.67 46.54 0.90
C LYS A 278 -8.69 45.75 0.03
N LEU A 279 -7.39 45.90 0.29
CA LEU A 279 -6.31 45.37 -0.56
C LEU A 279 -6.43 43.84 -0.67
N PHE A 280 -7.25 43.38 -1.60
CA PHE A 280 -7.23 42.02 -2.09
C PHE A 280 -6.17 41.97 -3.18
N ASN A 281 -5.20 41.08 -3.03
CA ASN A 281 -4.18 40.86 -4.05
C ASN A 281 -4.90 40.50 -5.36
N GLU A 282 -4.54 41.17 -6.46
CA GLU A 282 -5.09 40.91 -7.80
C GLU A 282 -4.89 39.45 -8.26
N TYR A 283 -3.99 38.73 -7.58
CA TYR A 283 -3.65 37.34 -7.83
C TYR A 283 -4.40 36.33 -6.94
N GLU A 284 -5.27 36.77 -6.03
CA GLU A 284 -6.03 35.85 -5.17
C GLU A 284 -7.19 35.22 -5.97
N LEU A 285 -7.09 33.91 -6.22
CA LEU A 285 -8.11 33.16 -6.94
C LEU A 285 -9.43 33.20 -6.15
N LYS A 286 -10.47 33.74 -6.79
CA LYS A 286 -11.83 33.68 -6.27
C LYS A 286 -12.33 32.24 -6.32
N GLY A 287 -12.99 31.79 -5.25
CA GLY A 287 -13.62 30.47 -5.23
C GLY A 287 -14.81 30.35 -6.20
N PRO A 288 -15.51 29.20 -6.22
CA PRO A 288 -16.62 28.89 -7.14
C PRO A 288 -17.79 29.89 -7.14
N LEU A 289 -17.83 30.81 -6.17
CA LEU A 289 -18.90 31.81 -5.97
C LEU A 289 -18.37 33.26 -5.91
N GLY A 290 -17.14 33.51 -6.38
CA GLY A 290 -16.56 34.86 -6.33
C GLY A 290 -16.05 35.29 -4.95
N VAL A 291 -16.15 34.42 -3.94
CA VAL A 291 -15.75 34.69 -2.55
C VAL A 291 -14.25 34.47 -2.36
N PHE A 292 -13.59 35.39 -1.66
CA PHE A 292 -12.16 35.30 -1.35
C PHE A 292 -11.88 34.26 -0.25
N LEU A 293 -10.67 33.68 -0.26
CA LEU A 293 -10.27 32.70 0.75
C LEU A 293 -10.23 33.32 2.14
N SER A 294 -9.74 34.55 2.26
CA SER A 294 -9.74 35.35 3.50
C SER A 294 -11.13 35.47 4.13
N GLN A 295 -12.15 35.84 3.35
CA GLN A 295 -13.54 35.94 3.82
C GLN A 295 -14.08 34.58 4.28
N THR A 296 -13.75 33.51 3.55
CA THR A 296 -14.16 32.15 3.94
C THR A 296 -13.50 31.72 5.25
N MET A 297 -12.23 32.09 5.46
CA MET A 297 -11.49 31.81 6.69
C MET A 297 -12.02 32.64 7.86
N GLU A 298 -12.37 33.91 7.64
CA GLU A 298 -13.03 34.77 8.65
C GLU A 298 -14.38 34.21 9.05
N GLN A 299 -15.21 33.80 8.09
CA GLN A 299 -16.51 33.16 8.37
C GLN A 299 -16.34 31.85 9.14
N LYS A 300 -15.34 31.03 8.78
CA LYS A 300 -15.02 29.81 9.54
C LYS A 300 -14.57 30.14 10.97
N ALA A 301 -13.75 31.16 11.15
CA ALA A 301 -13.28 31.60 12.46
C ALA A 301 -14.43 32.15 13.32
N GLN A 302 -15.35 32.91 12.73
CA GLN A 302 -16.56 33.40 13.39
C GLN A 302 -17.45 32.23 13.82
N LYS A 303 -17.74 31.28 12.93
CA LYS A 303 -18.50 30.07 13.26
C LYS A 303 -17.85 29.25 14.37
N LEU A 304 -16.52 29.17 14.38
CA LEU A 304 -15.77 28.48 15.43
C LEU A 304 -15.90 29.22 16.77
N LYS A 305 -15.80 30.56 16.78
CA LYS A 305 -16.04 31.38 17.98
C LYS A 305 -17.47 31.21 18.50
N GLU A 306 -18.46 31.27 17.62
CA GLU A 306 -19.87 31.04 17.97
C GLU A 306 -20.09 29.63 18.54
N PHE A 307 -19.45 28.62 17.96
CA PHE A 307 -19.51 27.25 18.45
C PHE A 307 -18.92 27.14 19.86
N LEU A 308 -17.74 27.71 20.11
CA LEU A 308 -17.12 27.71 21.44
C LEU A 308 -18.00 28.40 22.48
N VAL A 309 -18.61 29.54 22.13
CA VAL A 309 -19.57 30.24 23.01
C VAL A 309 -20.79 29.37 23.31
N LYS A 310 -21.35 28.68 22.30
CA LYS A 310 -22.48 27.74 22.52
C LYS A 310 -22.10 26.58 23.42
N VAL A 311 -20.89 26.05 23.26
CA VAL A 311 -20.36 24.96 24.10
C VAL A 311 -20.20 25.43 25.54
N GLU A 312 -19.60 26.60 25.78
CA GLU A 312 -19.51 27.19 27.13
C GLU A 312 -20.88 27.41 27.77
N ASN A 313 -21.86 27.91 27.01
CA ASN A 313 -23.22 28.09 27.50
C ASN A 313 -23.86 26.76 27.91
N ARG A 314 -23.73 25.70 27.10
CA ARG A 314 -24.20 24.36 27.47
C ARG A 314 -23.47 23.79 28.68
N TYR A 315 -22.17 24.05 28.83
CA TYR A 315 -21.45 23.66 30.04
C TYR A 315 -22.01 24.37 31.28
N ARG A 316 -22.29 25.67 31.20
CA ARG A 316 -22.92 26.42 32.30
C ARG A 316 -24.33 25.90 32.63
N GLU A 317 -25.15 25.62 31.61
CA GLU A 317 -26.47 25.01 31.78
C GLU A 317 -26.35 23.63 32.46
N ASN A 318 -25.44 22.77 31.99
CA ASN A 318 -25.20 21.46 32.59
C ASN A 318 -24.72 21.56 34.05
N GLU A 319 -23.88 22.54 34.38
CA GLU A 319 -23.47 22.80 35.76
C GLU A 319 -24.65 23.22 36.62
N GLN A 320 -25.54 24.09 36.13
CA GLN A 320 -26.78 24.46 36.83
C GLN A 320 -27.68 23.24 37.03
N VAL A 321 -27.83 22.39 36.01
CA VAL A 321 -28.65 21.17 36.03
C VAL A 321 -28.13 20.14 37.05
N LYS A 322 -26.81 20.03 37.28
CA LYS A 322 -26.26 19.18 38.37
C LYS A 322 -26.82 19.55 39.74
N TYR A 323 -27.19 20.81 39.96
CA TYR A 323 -27.79 21.25 41.22
C TYR A 323 -29.32 21.06 41.25
N HIS A 324 -29.98 20.99 40.08
CA HIS A 324 -31.43 20.76 39.96
C HIS A 324 -31.83 19.26 39.94
N HIS A 325 -30.91 18.36 39.58
CA HIS A 325 -31.16 16.91 39.49
C HIS A 325 -30.52 16.08 40.60
N LYS A 326 -30.03 16.69 41.69
CA LYS A 326 -29.98 15.91 42.93
C LYS A 326 -31.44 15.62 43.29
N PRO A 327 -31.90 14.36 43.29
CA PRO A 327 -33.17 14.08 43.93
C PRO A 327 -33.08 14.71 45.31
N LYS A 328 -34.05 15.53 45.69
CA LYS A 328 -34.31 15.79 47.10
C LYS A 328 -34.67 14.42 47.66
N VAL A 329 -33.64 13.63 47.99
CA VAL A 329 -33.78 12.45 48.83
C VAL A 329 -34.18 13.08 50.15
N ASN A 330 -35.49 13.18 50.36
CA ASN A 330 -36.02 13.41 51.68
C ASN A 330 -35.32 12.38 52.54
N TYR A 331 -34.53 12.82 53.51
CA TYR A 331 -34.13 12.00 54.64
C TYR A 331 -35.38 11.75 55.49
N GLY A 332 -36.41 11.13 54.89
CA GLY A 332 -37.42 10.41 55.61
C GLY A 332 -36.76 9.10 56.04
N THR A 333 -36.71 8.91 57.35
CA THR A 333 -36.29 7.71 58.08
C THR A 333 -34.80 7.32 57.98
N SER A 334 -33.99 8.08 58.71
CA SER A 334 -32.68 7.69 59.22
C SER A 334 -32.73 6.53 60.24
N ASN A 335 -33.43 5.43 59.96
CA ASN A 335 -33.51 4.24 60.82
C ASN A 335 -33.79 2.96 60.00
N ALA A 336 -32.96 2.64 59.01
CA ALA A 336 -32.89 1.26 58.53
C ALA A 336 -32.13 0.44 59.59
N SER A 337 -32.77 -0.57 60.17
CA SER A 337 -32.13 -1.40 61.20
C SER A 337 -30.93 -2.13 60.60
N LYS A 338 -29.85 -2.28 61.37
CA LYS A 338 -28.62 -2.95 60.90
C LYS A 338 -28.89 -4.35 60.34
N THR A 339 -29.95 -5.01 60.79
CA THR A 339 -30.41 -6.32 60.32
C THR A 339 -30.91 -6.28 58.88
N GLN A 340 -31.69 -5.26 58.49
CA GLN A 340 -32.18 -5.10 57.12
C GLN A 340 -31.03 -4.85 56.13
N ILE A 341 -29.99 -4.12 56.56
CA ILE A 341 -28.81 -3.88 55.72
C ILE A 341 -28.02 -5.18 55.48
N VAL A 342 -27.93 -6.03 56.50
CA VAL A 342 -27.27 -7.34 56.37
C VAL A 342 -28.10 -8.26 55.48
N GLU A 343 -29.42 -8.31 55.63
CA GLU A 343 -30.31 -9.07 54.74
C GLU A 343 -30.15 -8.66 53.27
N ILE A 344 -30.17 -7.35 53.00
CA ILE A 344 -29.99 -6.84 51.64
C ILE A 344 -28.63 -7.25 51.05
N LYS A 345 -27.55 -7.22 51.86
CA LYS A 345 -26.24 -7.69 51.41
C LYS A 345 -26.23 -9.19 51.12
N THR A 346 -26.83 -10.01 51.98
CA THR A 346 -26.91 -11.45 51.76
C THR A 346 -27.73 -11.80 50.52
N GLN A 347 -28.83 -11.08 50.27
CA GLN A 347 -29.63 -11.26 49.05
C GLN A 347 -28.86 -10.87 47.79
N GLN A 348 -28.07 -9.80 47.86
CA GLN A 348 -27.21 -9.39 46.74
C GLN A 348 -26.11 -10.41 46.45
N GLU A 349 -25.50 -10.99 47.49
CA GLU A 349 -24.48 -12.04 47.33
C GLU A 349 -25.08 -13.33 46.78
N GLN A 350 -26.28 -13.72 47.22
CA GLN A 350 -27.00 -14.88 46.68
C GLN A 350 -27.35 -14.67 45.20
N ALA A 351 -27.95 -13.53 44.85
CA ALA A 351 -28.28 -13.21 43.47
C ALA A 351 -27.03 -13.16 42.56
N TRP A 352 -25.88 -12.73 43.10
CA TRP A 352 -24.62 -12.75 42.38
C TRP A 352 -24.08 -14.16 42.15
N ASN A 353 -24.19 -15.03 43.15
CA ASN A 353 -23.78 -16.43 43.02
C ASN A 353 -24.67 -17.18 42.02
N ASP A 354 -25.99 -16.97 42.05
CA ASP A 354 -26.93 -17.54 41.09
C ASP A 354 -26.60 -17.12 39.65
N TYR A 355 -26.28 -15.83 39.46
CA TYR A 355 -25.85 -15.31 38.16
C TYR A 355 -24.54 -15.95 37.68
N LYS A 356 -23.57 -16.11 38.57
CA LYS A 356 -22.27 -16.72 38.26
C LYS A 356 -22.42 -18.20 37.88
N ASP A 357 -23.28 -18.94 38.57
CA ASP A 357 -23.56 -20.34 38.28
C ASP A 357 -24.30 -20.52 36.94
N LEU A 358 -25.17 -19.57 36.56
CA LEU A 358 -25.79 -19.55 35.23
C LEU A 358 -24.74 -19.42 34.11
N ILE A 359 -23.76 -18.53 34.28
CA ILE A 359 -22.69 -18.32 33.30
C ILE A 359 -21.85 -19.60 33.18
N MET A 360 -21.41 -20.18 34.30
CA MET A 360 -20.57 -21.39 34.29
C MET A 360 -21.28 -22.62 33.73
N THR A 361 -22.60 -22.73 33.92
CA THR A 361 -23.41 -23.82 33.36
C THR A 361 -23.58 -23.67 31.85
N SER A 362 -23.70 -22.44 31.35
CA SER A 362 -23.81 -22.16 29.92
C SER A 362 -22.54 -22.56 29.15
N GLU A 363 -21.36 -22.29 29.69
CA GLU A 363 -20.07 -22.65 29.05
C GLU A 363 -19.85 -24.16 28.98
N LYS A 364 -20.18 -24.89 30.07
CA LYS A 364 -20.11 -26.36 30.09
C LYS A 364 -21.08 -26.99 29.09
N CYS A 365 -22.28 -26.44 28.95
CA CYS A 365 -23.29 -26.93 28.00
C CYS A 365 -22.83 -26.75 26.55
N ILE A 366 -22.22 -25.61 26.22
CA ILE A 366 -21.64 -25.35 24.89
C ILE A 366 -20.49 -26.32 24.58
N PHE A 367 -19.67 -26.65 25.58
CA PHE A 367 -18.55 -27.58 25.42
C PHE A 367 -19.00 -29.02 25.15
N GLU A 368 -20.00 -29.53 25.88
CA GLU A 368 -20.55 -30.88 25.65
C GLU A 368 -21.29 -30.98 24.31
N GLN A 369 -21.96 -29.92 23.86
CA GLN A 369 -22.55 -29.86 22.51
C GLN A 369 -21.50 -29.94 21.40
N LYS A 370 -20.31 -29.34 21.59
CA LYS A 370 -19.19 -29.49 20.63
C LYS A 370 -18.68 -30.93 20.60
N LYS A 371 -18.46 -31.54 21.76
CA LYS A 371 -17.95 -32.91 21.89
C LYS A 371 -18.88 -33.96 21.26
N THR A 372 -20.19 -33.79 21.43
CA THR A 372 -21.20 -34.65 20.81
C THR A 372 -21.28 -34.47 19.29
N LYS A 373 -21.16 -33.24 18.76
CA LYS A 373 -21.06 -32.98 17.32
C LYS A 373 -19.82 -33.64 16.71
N GLU A 374 -18.67 -33.55 17.36
CA GLU A 374 -17.44 -34.20 16.88
C GLU A 374 -17.54 -35.72 16.88
N ARG A 375 -18.13 -36.33 17.92
CA ARG A 375 -18.38 -37.79 17.95
C ARG A 375 -19.30 -38.22 16.80
N ARG A 376 -20.39 -37.49 16.53
CA ARG A 376 -21.29 -37.79 15.41
C ARG A 376 -20.57 -37.71 14.06
N GLN A 377 -19.74 -36.68 13.85
CA GLN A 377 -18.94 -36.55 12.63
C GLN A 377 -17.94 -37.70 12.45
N ARG A 378 -17.30 -38.18 13.53
CA ARG A 378 -16.40 -39.33 13.45
C ARG A 378 -17.15 -40.61 13.08
N ILE A 379 -18.32 -40.85 13.68
CA ILE A 379 -19.15 -42.03 13.36
C ILE A 379 -19.58 -42.00 11.89
N LEU A 380 -19.98 -40.83 11.36
CA LEU A 380 -20.34 -40.67 9.95
C LEU A 380 -19.16 -40.92 9.00
N ARG A 381 -17.95 -40.48 9.35
CA ARG A 381 -16.76 -40.77 8.53
C ARG A 381 -16.44 -42.25 8.52
N VAL A 382 -16.54 -42.93 9.67
CA VAL A 382 -16.28 -44.37 9.80
C VAL A 382 -17.34 -45.18 9.02
N SER A 383 -18.62 -44.83 9.11
CA SER A 383 -19.66 -45.51 8.32
C SER A 383 -19.48 -45.31 6.81
N GLN A 384 -19.07 -44.11 6.37
CA GLN A 384 -18.72 -43.85 4.96
C GLN A 384 -17.50 -44.65 4.49
N THR A 385 -16.48 -44.82 5.35
CA THR A 385 -15.29 -45.64 4.99
C THR A 385 -15.63 -47.12 4.94
N VAL A 386 -16.45 -47.64 5.87
CA VAL A 386 -16.90 -49.03 5.85
C VAL A 386 -17.80 -49.32 4.64
N ALA A 387 -18.69 -48.39 4.27
CA ALA A 387 -19.52 -48.51 3.08
C ALA A 387 -18.70 -48.52 1.78
N LEU A 388 -17.64 -47.70 1.69
CA LEU A 388 -16.69 -47.74 0.56
C LEU A 388 -15.91 -49.07 0.52
N LEU A 389 -15.63 -49.68 1.67
CA LEU A 389 -14.92 -50.96 1.75
C LEU A 389 -15.79 -52.17 1.37
N GLN A 390 -17.11 -52.09 1.47
CA GLN A 390 -18.03 -53.18 1.09
C GLN A 390 -18.45 -53.15 -0.40
N MET A 391 -18.09 -52.10 -1.14
CA MET A 391 -18.42 -51.96 -2.58
C MET A 391 -17.47 -52.78 -3.48
N PRO A 392 -17.98 -53.42 -4.56
CA PRO A 392 -17.15 -54.17 -5.50
C PRO A 392 -16.15 -53.25 -6.24
N PRO A 393 -14.96 -53.76 -6.60
CA PRO A 393 -13.81 -52.94 -6.98
C PRO A 393 -14.01 -52.08 -8.24
N LYS A 394 -14.98 -52.41 -9.11
CA LYS A 394 -15.30 -51.63 -10.32
C LYS A 394 -16.07 -50.32 -10.03
N LEU A 395 -16.78 -50.22 -8.90
CA LEU A 395 -17.54 -49.01 -8.52
C LEU A 395 -16.73 -48.03 -7.65
N ARG A 396 -15.69 -48.50 -6.94
CA ARG A 396 -14.81 -47.63 -6.13
C ARG A 396 -14.09 -46.55 -6.96
N LYS A 397 -13.70 -46.84 -8.20
CA LYS A 397 -13.00 -45.87 -9.07
C LYS A 397 -13.90 -44.74 -9.58
N LYS A 398 -15.20 -44.96 -9.75
CA LYS A 398 -16.13 -43.91 -10.19
C LYS A 398 -16.48 -42.94 -9.07
N HIS A 399 -16.52 -43.40 -7.81
CA HIS A 399 -16.93 -42.53 -6.70
C HIS A 399 -15.83 -41.58 -6.23
N LEU A 400 -14.55 -41.95 -6.36
CA LEU A 400 -13.40 -41.10 -6.02
C LEU A 400 -13.25 -39.88 -6.96
N LEU A 401 -13.75 -39.96 -8.20
CA LEU A 401 -13.68 -38.87 -9.18
C LEU A 401 -14.76 -37.79 -9.00
N MET A 402 -15.74 -37.99 -8.10
CA MET A 402 -16.85 -37.05 -7.88
C MET A 402 -16.71 -36.21 -6.60
N VAL A 403 -15.60 -36.34 -5.86
CA VAL A 403 -15.38 -35.63 -4.58
C VAL A 403 -14.27 -34.55 -4.69
N GLU A 404 -13.70 -34.33 -5.87
CA GLU A 404 -12.87 -33.14 -6.14
C GLU A 404 -13.70 -32.09 -6.89
N ILE A 405 -14.41 -31.24 -6.14
CA ILE A 405 -14.76 -29.85 -6.48
C ILE A 405 -14.62 -29.02 -5.20
#